data_AF-A0A7X2N109-F1
#
_entry.id   AF-A0A7X2N109-F1
#
_cell.length_a   1.000
_cell.length_b   1.000
_cell.length_c   1.000
_cell.angle_alpha   90.00
_cell.angle_beta   90.00
_cell.angle_gamma   90.00
#
_symmetry.space_group_name_H-M   'P 1'
#
loop_
_entity.id
_entity.type
_entity.pdbx_description
1 polymer ?
#
loop_
_entity_poly.entity_id
_entity_poly.type
_entity_poly.pdbx_seq_one_letter_code
_entity_poly.pdbx_strand_id
1 'polypeptide(L)'
;MLMSKNYSSKIKRRVFSLLIPYVMWQIIIAIKYVLQNEYTFSIKNFIYRTFYLVTWPIDGPMWYVYAIFLLALISPVFLLMFKNKKVGWCMVLIIIVFLRAQGKFNIPVFTRIANHGYVGNIIWYFPSYLVGAFYGRFYDELNEEKSLVYVLSLLFLACLLQGVLPGIFYDITIRMMPIMSLFLLPVIPSLKDKWVYRLTFLMYAMHQPLIADVKPHINNLYKVVLMPDSVRNILTRVIILAIDIALAAAIYIVLKKFAPKGLNALTGSRD
;
A
#
# COMPACT_ATOMS: atom_id res chain seq x y z
N MET A 1 19.91 -18.79 -17.90
CA MET A 1 18.75 -19.68 -18.18
C MET A 1 17.95 -20.10 -16.93
N LEU A 2 18.52 -20.02 -15.71
CA LEU A 2 17.81 -20.30 -14.43
C LEU A 2 16.78 -19.24 -13.98
N MET A 3 16.70 -18.07 -14.62
CA MET A 3 15.78 -17.00 -14.22
C MET A 3 14.31 -17.22 -14.67
N SER A 4 14.03 -17.81 -15.85
CA SER A 4 12.67 -17.79 -16.42
C SER A 4 11.72 -18.82 -15.81
N LYS A 5 12.17 -20.06 -15.56
CA LYS A 5 11.36 -21.10 -14.91
C LYS A 5 10.95 -20.70 -13.50
N ASN A 6 11.83 -20.02 -12.75
CA ASN A 6 11.53 -19.54 -11.41
C ASN A 6 10.61 -18.30 -11.45
N TYR A 7 10.75 -17.43 -12.46
CA TYR A 7 9.93 -16.22 -12.58
C TYR A 7 8.44 -16.51 -12.81
N SER A 8 8.11 -17.42 -13.72
CA SER A 8 6.71 -17.82 -13.97
C SER A 8 6.02 -18.33 -12.68
N SER A 9 6.73 -19.16 -11.91
CA SER A 9 6.23 -19.67 -10.62
C SER A 9 6.01 -18.54 -9.60
N LYS A 10 6.89 -17.54 -9.57
CA LYS A 10 6.76 -16.36 -8.70
C LYS A 10 5.56 -15.52 -9.08
N ILE A 11 5.36 -15.24 -10.38
CA ILE A 11 4.19 -14.48 -10.84
C ILE A 11 2.89 -15.24 -10.55
N LYS A 12 2.85 -16.56 -10.78
CA LYS A 12 1.71 -17.39 -10.38
C LYS A 12 1.38 -17.20 -8.90
N ARG A 13 2.36 -17.25 -8.00
CA ARG A 13 2.16 -16.99 -6.56
C ARG A 13 1.66 -15.57 -6.28
N ARG A 14 2.14 -14.55 -7.01
CA ARG A 14 1.66 -13.16 -6.87
C ARG A 14 0.22 -12.99 -7.35
N VAL A 15 -0.22 -13.73 -8.37
CA VAL A 15 -1.64 -13.74 -8.78
C VAL A 15 -2.51 -14.24 -7.63
N PHE A 16 -2.15 -15.35 -6.99
CA PHE A 16 -2.92 -15.89 -5.86
C PHE A 16 -2.86 -15.03 -4.60
N SER A 17 -1.73 -14.36 -4.33
CA SER A 17 -1.54 -13.60 -3.09
C SER A 17 -1.87 -12.11 -3.17
N LEU A 18 -2.12 -11.57 -4.37
CA LEU A 18 -2.41 -10.14 -4.59
C LEU A 18 -3.60 -9.95 -5.54
N LEU A 19 -3.51 -10.47 -6.77
CA LEU A 19 -4.51 -10.18 -7.81
C LEU A 19 -5.88 -10.80 -7.50
N ILE A 20 -5.91 -12.06 -7.08
CA ILE A 20 -7.17 -12.73 -6.71
C ILE A 20 -7.84 -12.00 -5.53
N PRO A 21 -7.15 -11.77 -4.39
CA PRO A 21 -7.71 -10.99 -3.29
C PRO A 21 -8.23 -9.62 -3.73
N TYR A 22 -7.44 -8.89 -4.53
CA TYR A 22 -7.81 -7.59 -5.08
C TYR A 22 -9.15 -7.65 -5.84
N VAL A 23 -9.28 -8.58 -6.79
CA VAL A 23 -10.51 -8.72 -7.61
C VAL A 23 -11.70 -9.16 -6.75
N MET A 24 -11.49 -10.07 -5.78
CA MET A 24 -12.56 -10.49 -4.87
C MET A 24 -13.10 -9.33 -4.05
N TRP A 25 -12.23 -8.47 -3.53
CA TRP A 25 -12.65 -7.27 -2.79
C TRP A 25 -13.36 -6.25 -3.70
N GLN A 26 -12.91 -6.06 -4.95
CA GLN A 26 -13.66 -5.22 -5.90
C GLN A 26 -15.08 -5.75 -6.13
N ILE A 27 -15.25 -7.06 -6.24
CA ILE A 27 -16.57 -7.68 -6.43
C ILE A 27 -17.45 -7.50 -5.18
N ILE A 28 -16.92 -7.74 -3.98
CA ILE A 28 -17.67 -7.59 -2.73
C ILE A 28 -18.17 -6.15 -2.56
N ILE A 29 -17.29 -5.16 -2.74
CA ILE A 29 -17.69 -3.76 -2.59
C ILE A 29 -18.62 -3.30 -3.72
N ALA A 30 -18.43 -3.80 -4.95
CA ALA A 30 -19.37 -3.54 -6.03
C ALA A 30 -20.78 -4.04 -5.66
N ILE A 31 -20.90 -5.25 -5.13
CA ILE A 31 -22.18 -5.80 -4.66
C ILE A 31 -22.76 -4.91 -3.55
N LYS A 32 -21.95 -4.52 -2.56
CA LYS A 32 -22.37 -3.62 -1.48
C LYS A 32 -22.99 -2.33 -2.04
N TYR A 33 -22.30 -1.63 -2.93
CA TYR A 33 -22.79 -0.35 -3.44
C TYR A 33 -23.99 -0.48 -4.40
N VAL A 34 -24.12 -1.60 -5.11
CA VAL A 34 -25.35 -1.90 -5.87
C VAL A 34 -26.52 -2.08 -4.92
N LEU A 35 -26.35 -2.83 -3.83
CA LEU A 35 -27.40 -3.06 -2.84
C LEU A 35 -27.81 -1.78 -2.09
N GLN A 36 -26.89 -0.83 -1.94
CA GLN A 36 -27.15 0.48 -1.34
C GLN A 36 -27.72 1.52 -2.33
N ASN A 37 -27.91 1.15 -3.60
CA ASN A 37 -28.29 2.07 -4.68
C ASN A 37 -27.30 3.24 -4.89
N GLU A 38 -26.06 3.09 -4.44
CA GLU A 38 -24.99 4.09 -4.60
C GLU A 38 -24.22 3.90 -5.92
N TYR A 39 -24.44 2.77 -6.62
CA TYR A 39 -23.72 2.42 -7.82
C TYR A 39 -24.57 1.62 -8.82
N THR A 40 -24.70 2.14 -10.04
CA THR A 40 -25.26 1.37 -11.17
C THR A 40 -24.18 0.51 -11.79
N PHE A 41 -24.32 -0.81 -11.66
CA PHE A 41 -23.32 -1.74 -12.19
C PHE A 41 -23.25 -1.70 -13.72
N SER A 42 -22.04 -1.54 -14.24
CA SER A 42 -21.73 -1.70 -15.65
C SER A 42 -20.42 -2.46 -15.78
N ILE A 43 -20.41 -3.54 -16.58
CA ILE A 43 -19.22 -4.37 -16.82
C ILE A 43 -18.06 -3.50 -17.32
N LYS A 44 -18.35 -2.56 -18.23
CA LYS A 44 -17.36 -1.60 -18.74
C LYS A 44 -16.76 -0.82 -17.57
N ASN A 45 -17.59 -0.15 -16.78
CA ASN A 45 -17.13 0.65 -15.64
C ASN A 45 -16.34 -0.17 -14.61
N PHE A 46 -16.79 -1.40 -14.33
CA PHE A 46 -16.10 -2.33 -13.44
C PHE A 46 -14.68 -2.65 -13.94
N ILE A 47 -14.53 -2.95 -15.24
CA ILE A 47 -13.22 -3.22 -15.85
C ILE A 47 -12.32 -1.98 -15.81
N TYR A 48 -12.85 -0.79 -16.13
CA TYR A 48 -12.09 0.46 -16.11
C TYR A 48 -11.55 0.77 -14.71
N ARG A 49 -12.36 0.57 -13.67
CA ARG A 49 -11.99 0.78 -12.26
C ARG A 49 -11.04 -0.29 -11.73
N THR A 50 -11.15 -1.52 -12.22
CA THR A 50 -10.39 -2.66 -11.69
C THR A 50 -9.01 -2.79 -12.34
N PHE A 51 -8.88 -2.54 -13.65
CA PHE A 51 -7.67 -2.92 -14.38
C PHE A 51 -6.96 -1.77 -15.12
N TYR A 52 -7.70 -0.75 -15.58
CA TYR A 52 -7.16 0.25 -16.52
C TYR A 52 -6.45 1.43 -15.85
N LEU A 53 -6.45 1.53 -14.51
CA LEU A 53 -5.87 2.65 -13.75
C LEU A 53 -6.51 4.03 -14.02
N VAL A 54 -7.49 4.12 -14.92
CA VAL A 54 -8.16 5.36 -15.35
C VAL A 54 -9.05 5.92 -14.23
N THR A 55 -9.71 5.03 -13.50
CA THR A 55 -10.67 5.40 -12.45
C THR A 55 -10.33 4.64 -11.19
N TRP A 56 -10.50 5.29 -10.04
CA TRP A 56 -10.26 4.66 -8.75
C TRP A 56 -11.05 3.35 -8.61
N PRO A 57 -10.41 2.29 -8.07
CA PRO A 57 -11.11 1.06 -7.72
C PRO A 57 -12.23 1.37 -6.74
N ILE A 58 -13.26 0.54 -6.78
CA ILE A 58 -14.51 0.72 -6.05
C ILE A 58 -14.25 0.68 -4.54
N ASP A 59 -13.41 -0.26 -4.09
CA ASP A 59 -13.02 -0.40 -2.69
C ASP A 59 -12.25 0.80 -2.15
N GLY A 60 -11.44 1.46 -2.99
CA GLY A 60 -10.51 2.51 -2.57
C GLY A 60 -9.10 1.95 -2.32
N PRO A 61 -8.76 1.45 -1.11
CA PRO A 61 -7.39 1.22 -0.65
C PRO A 61 -6.68 0.14 -1.46
N MET A 62 -7.43 -0.83 -1.98
CA MET A 62 -6.94 -1.93 -2.81
C MET A 62 -6.19 -1.51 -4.08
N TRP A 63 -6.27 -0.24 -4.50
CA TRP A 63 -5.46 0.31 -5.59
C TRP A 63 -3.96 0.01 -5.43
N TYR A 64 -3.46 0.04 -4.19
CA TYR A 64 -2.04 -0.16 -3.90
C TYR A 64 -1.63 -1.64 -3.97
N VAL A 65 -2.53 -2.58 -3.65
CA VAL A 65 -2.29 -4.02 -3.86
C VAL A 65 -2.14 -4.34 -5.34
N TYR A 66 -3.01 -3.74 -6.18
CA TYR A 66 -2.89 -3.88 -7.63
C TYR A 66 -1.60 -3.22 -8.16
N ALA A 67 -1.25 -2.04 -7.65
CA ALA A 67 0.02 -1.39 -7.99
C ALA A 67 1.23 -2.27 -7.64
N ILE A 68 1.27 -2.88 -6.45
CA ILE A 68 2.34 -3.82 -6.06
C ILE A 68 2.38 -5.01 -7.01
N PHE A 69 1.23 -5.54 -7.44
CA PHE A 69 1.18 -6.63 -8.41
C PHE A 69 1.81 -6.20 -9.75
N LEU A 70 1.44 -5.04 -10.29
CA LEU A 70 2.05 -4.49 -11.51
C LEU A 70 3.56 -4.29 -11.35
N LEU A 71 4.01 -3.78 -10.21
CA LEU A 71 5.43 -3.62 -9.92
C LEU A 71 6.17 -4.96 -9.79
N ALA A 72 5.50 -6.00 -9.30
CA ALA A 72 6.05 -7.36 -9.27
C ALA A 72 6.27 -7.91 -10.68
N LEU A 73 5.44 -7.55 -11.67
CA LEU A 73 5.61 -7.94 -13.07
C LEU A 73 6.87 -7.33 -13.73
N ILE A 74 7.38 -6.22 -13.19
CA ILE A 74 8.63 -5.60 -13.64
C ILE A 74 9.81 -5.91 -12.71
N SER A 75 9.63 -6.81 -11.73
CA SER A 75 10.69 -7.19 -10.79
C SER A 75 11.99 -7.71 -11.41
N PRO A 76 12.04 -8.32 -12.62
CA PRO A 76 13.31 -8.63 -13.27
C PRO A 76 14.19 -7.39 -13.51
N VAL A 77 13.60 -6.24 -13.80
CA VAL A 77 14.33 -4.97 -13.95
C VAL A 77 14.99 -4.57 -12.63
N PHE A 78 14.27 -4.68 -11.51
CA PHE A 78 14.83 -4.40 -10.19
C PHE A 78 15.92 -5.39 -9.80
N LEU A 79 15.81 -6.66 -10.18
CA LEU A 79 16.88 -7.64 -9.94
C LEU A 79 18.16 -7.32 -10.70
N LEU A 80 18.06 -6.76 -11.91
CA LEU A 80 19.22 -6.27 -12.66
C LEU A 80 19.82 -5.02 -11.99
N MET A 81 18.96 -4.09 -11.57
CA MET A 81 19.37 -2.87 -10.86
C MET A 81 20.06 -3.17 -9.52
N PHE A 82 19.60 -4.21 -8.81
CA PHE A 82 20.11 -4.62 -7.51
C PHE A 82 21.12 -5.77 -7.58
N LYS A 83 21.85 -5.90 -8.70
CA LYS A 83 22.99 -6.84 -8.78
C LYS A 83 24.09 -6.50 -7.78
N ASN A 84 24.34 -5.22 -7.58
CA ASN A 84 25.34 -4.70 -6.65
C ASN A 84 24.67 -3.74 -5.67
N LYS A 85 24.93 -3.90 -4.37
CA LYS A 85 24.29 -3.10 -3.30
C LYS A 85 24.55 -1.59 -3.44
N LYS A 86 25.79 -1.19 -3.69
CA LYS A 86 26.16 0.24 -3.82
C LYS A 86 25.53 0.86 -5.06
N VAL A 87 25.68 0.20 -6.20
CA VAL A 87 25.10 0.65 -7.48
C VAL A 87 23.58 0.69 -7.38
N GLY A 88 22.97 -0.35 -6.81
CA GLY A 88 21.53 -0.45 -6.61
C GLY A 88 20.99 0.68 -5.75
N TRP A 89 21.66 1.02 -4.64
CA TRP A 89 21.25 2.14 -3.80
C TRP A 89 21.40 3.49 -4.51
N CYS A 90 22.52 3.71 -5.22
CA CYS A 90 22.68 4.92 -6.03
C CYS A 90 21.56 5.06 -7.07
N MET A 91 21.15 3.96 -7.71
CA MET A 91 20.02 3.98 -8.65
C MET A 91 18.69 4.32 -7.97
N VAL A 92 18.46 3.82 -6.74
CA VAL A 92 17.28 4.21 -5.95
C VAL A 92 17.26 5.72 -5.71
N LEU A 93 18.38 6.29 -5.26
CA LEU A 93 18.52 7.73 -5.02
C LEU A 93 18.26 8.54 -6.30
N ILE A 94 18.89 8.15 -7.41
CA ILE A 94 18.72 8.82 -8.71
C ILE A 94 17.26 8.79 -9.15
N ILE A 95 16.59 7.64 -9.08
CA ILE A 95 15.19 7.52 -9.50
C ILE A 95 14.29 8.39 -8.62
N ILE A 96 14.50 8.42 -7.30
CA ILE A 96 13.69 9.25 -6.40
C ILE A 96 13.84 10.74 -6.74
N VAL A 97 15.08 11.19 -6.94
CA VAL A 97 15.37 12.58 -7.32
C VAL A 97 14.78 12.90 -8.69
N PHE A 98 14.92 11.99 -9.66
CA PHE A 98 14.36 12.13 -11.00
C PHE A 98 12.84 12.27 -10.96
N LEU A 99 12.15 11.41 -10.19
CA LEU A 99 10.69 11.44 -10.06
C LEU A 99 10.17 12.73 -9.42
N ARG A 100 10.96 13.35 -8.55
CA ARG A 100 10.63 14.68 -7.99
C ARG A 100 10.96 15.81 -8.96
N ALA A 101 12.12 15.75 -9.60
CA ALA A 101 12.58 16.75 -10.54
C ALA A 101 11.64 16.88 -11.75
N GLN A 102 11.22 15.76 -12.35
CA GLN A 102 10.28 15.79 -13.48
C GLN A 102 8.97 16.52 -13.16
N GLY A 103 8.49 16.45 -11.91
CA GLY A 103 7.29 17.16 -11.47
C GLY A 103 7.50 18.66 -11.35
N LYS A 104 8.71 19.09 -10.96
CA LYS A 104 9.09 20.51 -10.95
C LYS A 104 9.27 21.06 -12.38
N PHE A 105 9.90 20.29 -13.25
CA PHE A 105 10.23 20.71 -14.62
C PHE A 105 9.12 20.45 -15.65
N ASN A 106 7.97 19.91 -15.23
CA ASN A 106 6.79 19.66 -16.08
C ASN A 106 7.12 18.94 -17.40
N ILE A 107 7.92 17.87 -17.35
CA ILE A 107 8.30 17.13 -18.56
C ILE A 107 7.03 16.55 -19.21
N PRO A 108 6.63 16.97 -20.44
CA PRO A 108 5.28 16.74 -20.96
C PRO A 108 4.85 15.27 -21.04
N VAL A 109 5.79 14.39 -21.43
CA VAL A 109 5.55 12.95 -21.53
C VAL A 109 5.21 12.37 -20.14
N PHE A 110 5.98 12.73 -19.11
CA PHE A 110 5.75 12.24 -17.75
C PHE A 110 4.51 12.84 -17.12
N THR A 111 4.21 14.11 -17.38
CA THR A 111 2.97 14.75 -16.93
C THR A 111 1.75 14.04 -17.50
N ARG A 112 1.77 13.67 -18.80
CA ARG A 112 0.68 12.91 -19.42
C ARG A 112 0.50 11.52 -18.79
N ILE A 113 1.59 10.83 -18.46
CA ILE A 113 1.55 9.53 -17.79
C ILE A 113 1.02 9.68 -16.35
N ALA A 114 1.53 10.65 -15.59
CA ALA A 114 1.13 10.90 -14.21
C ALA A 114 -0.35 11.31 -14.09
N ASN A 115 -0.86 12.04 -15.07
CA ASN A 115 -2.27 12.46 -15.13
C ASN A 115 -3.22 11.37 -15.63
N HIS A 116 -2.72 10.18 -15.97
CA HIS A 116 -3.57 9.06 -16.37
C HIS A 116 -4.23 8.42 -15.14
N GLY A 117 -5.44 8.87 -14.80
CA GLY A 117 -6.21 8.34 -13.69
C GLY A 117 -5.45 8.42 -12.36
N TYR A 118 -5.21 7.29 -11.71
CA TYR A 118 -4.44 7.23 -10.45
C TYR A 118 -2.98 6.78 -10.63
N VAL A 119 -2.45 6.78 -11.86
CA VAL A 119 -1.02 6.47 -12.12
C VAL A 119 -0.10 7.44 -11.38
N GLY A 120 -0.47 8.71 -11.26
CA GLY A 120 0.26 9.70 -10.46
C GLY A 120 0.46 9.25 -9.01
N ASN A 121 -0.54 8.62 -8.40
CA ASN A 121 -0.42 8.04 -7.05
C ASN A 121 0.58 6.88 -7.02
N ILE A 122 0.57 6.00 -8.03
CA ILE A 122 1.54 4.91 -8.13
C ILE A 122 2.96 5.48 -8.22
N ILE A 123 3.18 6.48 -9.08
CA ILE A 123 4.47 7.17 -9.22
C ILE A 123 4.90 7.80 -7.89
N TRP A 124 3.97 8.44 -7.19
CA TRP A 124 4.28 9.11 -5.92
C TRP A 124 4.60 8.14 -4.77
N TYR A 125 4.06 6.92 -4.79
CA TYR A 125 4.38 5.86 -3.82
C TYR A 125 5.54 4.95 -4.27
N PHE A 126 5.97 5.07 -5.52
CA PHE A 126 7.06 4.27 -6.08
C PHE A 126 8.38 4.37 -5.29
N PRO A 127 8.80 5.54 -4.73
CA PRO A 127 9.95 5.61 -3.84
C PRO A 127 9.91 4.62 -2.67
N SER A 128 8.76 4.50 -1.99
CA SER A 128 8.60 3.55 -0.88
C SER A 128 8.75 2.10 -1.36
N TYR A 129 8.22 1.79 -2.55
CA TYR A 129 8.39 0.47 -3.15
C TYR A 129 9.84 0.17 -3.51
N LEU A 130 10.55 1.11 -4.13
CA LEU A 130 11.96 0.95 -4.53
C LEU A 130 12.86 0.68 -3.32
N VAL A 131 12.69 1.46 -2.26
CA VAL A 131 13.44 1.25 -1.01
C VAL A 131 13.05 -0.10 -0.41
N GLY A 132 11.76 -0.42 -0.29
CA GLY A 132 11.32 -1.73 0.19
C GLY A 132 11.88 -2.90 -0.62
N ALA A 133 11.97 -2.77 -1.95
CA ALA A 133 12.53 -3.79 -2.83
C ALA A 133 14.05 -3.95 -2.66
N PHE A 134 14.77 -2.84 -2.45
CA PHE A 134 16.20 -2.86 -2.12
C PHE A 134 16.44 -3.61 -0.81
N TYR A 135 15.70 -3.26 0.24
CA TYR A 135 15.79 -3.91 1.55
C TYR A 135 15.41 -5.38 1.48
N GLY A 136 14.35 -5.73 0.75
CA GLY A 136 13.93 -7.12 0.56
C GLY A 136 14.96 -7.95 -0.21
N ARG A 137 15.75 -7.34 -1.10
CA ARG A 137 16.81 -8.04 -1.84
C ARG A 137 18.03 -8.35 -0.96
N PHE A 138 18.41 -7.41 -0.10
CA PHE A 138 19.60 -7.51 0.74
C PHE A 138 19.27 -7.80 2.21
N TYR A 139 18.08 -8.34 2.50
CA TYR A 139 17.55 -8.51 3.84
C TYR A 139 18.54 -9.26 4.76
N ASP A 140 19.08 -10.39 4.30
CA ASP A 140 20.02 -11.22 5.07
C ASP A 140 21.37 -10.53 5.32
N GLU A 141 21.71 -9.49 4.56
CA GLU A 141 22.98 -8.76 4.65
C GLU A 141 22.86 -7.42 5.40
N LEU A 142 21.63 -7.00 5.72
CA LEU A 142 21.32 -5.74 6.39
C LEU A 142 21.01 -6.02 7.87
N ASN A 143 21.77 -5.38 8.76
CA ASN A 143 21.41 -5.26 10.18
C ASN A 143 20.74 -3.90 10.44
N GLU A 144 20.27 -3.66 11.66
CA GLU A 144 19.60 -2.41 12.05
C GLU A 144 20.47 -1.17 11.77
N GLU A 145 21.77 -1.25 12.09
CA GLU A 145 22.73 -0.18 11.86
C GLU A 145 22.92 0.15 10.37
N LYS A 146 23.16 -0.87 9.52
CA LYS A 146 23.31 -0.67 8.06
C LYS A 146 22.01 -0.15 7.46
N SER A 147 20.87 -0.61 7.96
CA SER A 147 19.55 -0.11 7.57
C SER A 147 19.42 1.40 7.87
N LEU A 148 19.78 1.81 9.08
CA LEU A 148 19.83 3.21 9.47
C LEU A 148 20.70 4.04 8.53
N VAL A 149 21.88 3.56 8.16
CA VAL A 149 22.78 4.27 7.22
C VAL A 149 22.09 4.59 5.89
N TYR A 150 21.36 3.64 5.31
CA TYR A 150 20.64 3.88 4.05
C TYR A 150 19.51 4.89 4.23
N VAL A 151 18.70 4.77 5.29
CA VAL A 151 17.62 5.74 5.58
C VAL A 151 18.20 7.15 5.77
N LEU A 152 19.26 7.28 6.58
CA LEU A 152 19.92 8.55 6.86
C LEU A 152 20.55 9.14 5.59
N SER A 153 21.15 8.32 4.73
CA SER A 153 21.70 8.80 3.45
C SER A 153 20.62 9.41 2.53
N LEU A 154 19.42 8.84 2.54
CA LEU A 154 18.27 9.32 1.78
C LEU A 154 17.75 10.65 2.35
N LEU A 155 17.61 10.74 3.68
CA LEU A 155 17.18 11.95 4.38
C LEU A 155 18.21 13.08 4.23
N PHE A 156 19.50 12.74 4.29
CA PHE A 156 20.59 13.68 4.06
C PHE A 156 20.55 14.23 2.63
N LEU A 157 20.41 13.37 1.62
CA LEU A 157 20.23 13.80 0.23
C LEU A 157 18.99 14.70 0.06
N ALA A 158 17.87 14.33 0.70
CA ALA A 158 16.65 15.11 0.66
C ALA A 158 16.83 16.50 1.29
N CYS A 159 17.59 16.59 2.39
CA CYS A 159 17.94 17.84 3.05
C CYS A 159 18.78 18.74 2.13
N LEU A 160 19.84 18.19 1.51
CA LEU A 160 20.68 18.91 0.56
C LEU A 160 19.88 19.44 -0.64
N LEU A 161 18.92 18.64 -1.12
CA LEU A 161 18.11 19.00 -2.28
C LEU A 161 16.90 19.88 -1.95
N GLN A 162 16.59 20.14 -0.68
CA GLN A 162 15.40 20.92 -0.30
C GLN A 162 15.38 22.33 -0.92
N GLY A 163 16.54 22.98 -1.06
CA GLY A 163 16.65 24.29 -1.70
C GLY A 163 16.40 24.27 -3.21
N VAL A 164 16.70 23.14 -3.87
CA VAL A 164 16.54 22.98 -5.33
C VAL A 164 15.19 22.36 -5.68
N LEU A 165 14.69 21.44 -4.86
CA LEU A 165 13.44 20.71 -5.03
C LEU A 165 12.58 20.89 -3.77
N PRO A 166 11.86 22.02 -3.64
CA PRO A 166 11.07 22.31 -2.45
C PRO A 166 10.11 21.17 -2.11
N GLY A 167 10.06 20.78 -0.84
CA GLY A 167 9.18 19.73 -0.33
C GLY A 167 9.70 18.30 -0.48
N ILE A 168 10.85 18.09 -1.14
CA ILE A 168 11.44 16.75 -1.29
C ILE A 168 11.74 16.10 0.07
N PHE A 169 12.17 16.87 1.06
CA PHE A 169 12.44 16.37 2.40
C PHE A 169 11.18 15.83 3.09
N TYR A 170 10.09 16.60 3.03
CA TYR A 170 8.79 16.20 3.58
C TYR A 170 8.27 14.93 2.89
N ASP A 171 8.29 14.92 1.55
CA ASP A 171 7.82 13.79 0.75
C ASP A 171 8.60 12.52 1.08
N ILE A 172 9.93 12.60 1.10
CA ILE A 172 10.80 11.46 1.43
C ILE A 172 10.54 10.98 2.86
N THR A 173 10.45 11.88 3.83
CA THR A 173 10.25 11.52 5.25
C THR A 173 8.95 10.74 5.43
N ILE A 174 7.84 11.21 4.87
CA ILE A 174 6.55 10.51 4.96
C ILE A 174 6.61 9.15 4.27
N ARG A 175 7.28 9.07 3.12
CA ARG A 175 7.38 7.83 2.33
C ARG A 175 8.28 6.79 2.99
N MET A 176 9.26 7.21 3.78
CA MET A 176 10.15 6.32 4.54
C MET A 176 9.61 5.93 5.90
N MET A 177 8.62 6.64 6.43
CA MET A 177 8.02 6.34 7.74
C MET A 177 7.61 4.87 7.91
N PRO A 178 7.00 4.17 6.93
CA PRO A 178 6.69 2.75 7.07
C PRO A 178 7.94 1.87 7.18
N ILE A 179 9.01 2.19 6.46
CA ILE A 179 10.27 1.45 6.46
C ILE A 179 11.00 1.70 7.78
N MET A 180 11.05 2.96 8.22
CA MET A 180 11.54 3.31 9.55
C MET A 180 10.76 2.59 10.64
N SER A 181 9.43 2.52 10.53
CA SER A 181 8.61 1.79 11.49
C SER A 181 8.91 0.29 11.49
N LEU A 182 9.20 -0.30 10.32
CA LEU A 182 9.47 -1.73 10.19
C LEU A 182 10.87 -2.12 10.69
N PHE A 183 11.86 -1.24 10.57
CA PHE A 183 13.26 -1.52 10.94
C PHE A 183 13.72 -0.88 12.24
N LEU A 184 13.03 0.16 12.76
CA LEU A 184 13.42 0.87 13.98
C LEU A 184 12.51 0.57 15.16
N LEU A 185 11.26 0.15 14.92
CA LEU A 185 10.41 -0.27 16.02
C LEU A 185 10.77 -1.72 16.38
N PRO A 186 11.08 -1.98 17.66
CA PRO A 186 11.31 -3.35 18.08
C PRO A 186 10.05 -4.17 17.81
N VAL A 187 10.21 -5.30 17.13
CA VAL A 187 9.12 -6.25 17.00
C VAL A 187 8.78 -6.72 18.40
N ILE A 188 7.59 -6.37 18.89
CA ILE A 188 7.12 -6.79 20.21
C ILE A 188 7.03 -8.31 20.19
N PRO A 189 7.90 -9.06 20.89
CA PRO A 189 7.97 -10.52 20.75
C PRO A 189 6.65 -11.19 21.14
N SER A 190 5.91 -10.59 22.08
CA SER A 190 4.60 -11.07 22.52
C SER A 190 3.50 -10.88 21.48
N LEU A 191 3.71 -10.10 20.42
CA LEU A 191 2.78 -10.00 19.29
C LEU A 191 3.17 -10.93 18.14
N LYS A 192 4.45 -11.32 18.04
CA LYS A 192 4.95 -12.24 17.02
C LYS A 192 4.09 -13.51 17.02
N ASP A 193 3.57 -13.88 15.85
CA ASP A 193 2.67 -15.02 15.62
C ASP A 193 1.27 -14.93 16.24
N LYS A 194 0.87 -13.78 16.81
CA LYS A 194 -0.50 -13.60 17.28
C LYS A 194 -1.50 -13.58 16.14
N TRP A 195 -2.70 -14.06 16.46
CA TRP A 195 -3.88 -14.09 15.61
C TRP A 195 -4.18 -12.74 14.93
N VAL A 196 -3.85 -11.61 15.57
CA VAL A 196 -4.03 -10.25 15.04
C VAL A 196 -3.28 -10.04 13.72
N TYR A 197 -2.12 -10.66 13.51
CA TYR A 197 -1.38 -10.53 12.24
C TYR A 197 -2.15 -11.14 11.06
N ARG A 198 -2.99 -12.15 11.30
CA ARG A 198 -3.86 -12.78 10.30
C ARG A 198 -5.02 -11.86 9.88
N LEU A 199 -5.31 -10.82 10.66
CA LEU A 199 -6.35 -9.84 10.36
C LEU A 199 -5.84 -8.69 9.49
N THR A 200 -4.52 -8.48 9.40
CA THR A 200 -3.93 -7.28 8.78
C THR A 200 -4.40 -7.03 7.36
N PHE A 201 -4.58 -8.09 6.55
CA PHE A 201 -5.11 -7.93 5.19
C PHE A 201 -6.59 -7.55 5.18
N LEU A 202 -7.40 -8.14 6.06
CA LEU A 202 -8.83 -7.82 6.17
C LEU A 202 -9.02 -6.38 6.64
N MET A 203 -8.29 -5.96 7.67
CA MET A 203 -8.26 -4.56 8.14
C MET A 203 -7.87 -3.62 6.99
N TYR A 204 -6.80 -3.97 6.26
CA TYR A 204 -6.37 -3.18 5.11
C TYR A 204 -7.42 -3.11 4.00
N ALA A 205 -8.18 -4.17 3.75
CA ALA A 205 -9.27 -4.14 2.76
C ALA A 205 -10.44 -3.26 3.19
N MET A 206 -10.85 -3.38 4.45
CA MET A 206 -12.13 -2.83 4.89
C MET A 206 -12.04 -1.41 5.45
N HIS A 207 -10.85 -0.98 5.92
CA HIS A 207 -10.76 0.27 6.69
C HIS A 207 -11.33 1.49 5.96
N GLN A 208 -11.11 1.66 4.66
CA GLN A 208 -11.65 2.82 3.92
C GLN A 208 -13.16 2.76 3.71
N PRO A 209 -13.74 1.65 3.18
CA PRO A 209 -15.19 1.48 3.15
C PRO A 209 -15.83 1.70 4.53
N LEU A 210 -15.22 1.15 5.58
CA LEU A 210 -15.69 1.29 6.94
C LEU A 210 -15.61 2.74 7.44
N ILE A 211 -14.52 3.46 7.15
CA ILE A 211 -14.40 4.89 7.47
C ILE A 211 -15.54 5.68 6.81
N ALA A 212 -15.83 5.39 5.54
CA ALA A 212 -16.88 6.09 4.80
C ALA A 212 -18.25 5.88 5.45
N ASP A 213 -18.56 4.65 5.87
CA ASP A 213 -19.84 4.32 6.50
C ASP A 213 -19.93 4.85 7.94
N VAL A 214 -18.89 4.68 8.75
CA VAL A 214 -18.95 4.86 10.21
C VAL A 214 -18.66 6.30 10.64
N LYS A 215 -17.75 7.00 9.96
CA LYS A 215 -17.31 8.35 10.35
C LYS A 215 -18.47 9.37 10.42
N PRO A 216 -19.44 9.41 9.48
CA PRO A 216 -20.58 10.31 9.58
C PRO A 216 -21.41 10.11 10.85
N HIS A 217 -21.65 8.85 11.25
CA HIS A 217 -22.40 8.52 12.46
C HIS A 217 -21.66 8.94 13.73
N ILE A 218 -20.36 8.65 13.81
CA ILE A 218 -19.50 9.10 14.91
C ILE A 218 -19.51 10.63 15.02
N ASN A 219 -19.37 11.33 13.91
CA ASN A 219 -19.37 12.80 13.89
C ASN A 219 -20.70 13.40 14.36
N ASN A 220 -21.83 12.74 14.07
CA ASN A 220 -23.14 13.18 14.56
C ASN A 220 -23.26 13.03 16.08
N LEU A 221 -22.66 12.00 16.69
CA LEU A 221 -22.62 11.85 18.15
C LEU A 221 -21.82 12.99 18.82
N TYR A 222 -20.71 13.41 18.22
CA TYR A 222 -19.86 14.45 18.80
C TYR A 222 -20.46 15.86 18.74
N LYS A 223 -21.45 16.12 17.88
CA LYS A 223 -22.15 17.41 17.84
C LYS A 223 -22.83 17.73 19.18
N VAL A 224 -23.08 16.73 20.01
CA VAL A 224 -23.73 16.88 21.33
C VAL A 224 -22.74 17.24 22.44
N VAL A 225 -21.44 16.97 22.28
CA VAL A 225 -20.47 16.90 23.40
C VAL A 225 -19.46 18.07 23.43
N LEU A 226 -19.52 19.03 22.49
CA LEU A 226 -18.65 20.23 22.44
C LEU A 226 -17.14 19.91 22.70
N MET A 227 -16.61 18.87 22.07
CA MET A 227 -15.20 18.49 22.20
C MET A 227 -14.29 19.29 21.25
N PRO A 228 -13.03 19.58 21.64
CA PRO A 228 -12.02 20.14 20.74
C PRO A 228 -11.79 19.26 19.51
N ASP A 229 -11.56 19.88 18.34
CA ASP A 229 -11.41 19.16 17.06
C ASP A 229 -10.27 18.14 17.06
N SER A 230 -9.17 18.43 17.77
CA SER A 230 -8.03 17.52 17.92
C SER A 230 -8.42 16.23 18.65
N VAL A 231 -9.14 16.36 19.77
CA VAL A 231 -9.65 15.23 20.58
C VAL A 231 -10.65 14.43 19.76
N ARG A 232 -11.58 15.11 19.09
CA ARG A 232 -12.56 14.47 18.20
C ARG A 232 -11.87 13.63 17.13
N ASN A 233 -10.86 14.18 16.46
CA ASN A 233 -10.12 13.48 15.41
C ASN A 233 -9.36 12.25 15.93
N ILE A 234 -8.68 12.36 17.08
CA ILE A 234 -7.96 11.23 17.69
C ILE A 234 -8.96 10.14 18.10
N LEU A 235 -10.03 10.51 18.81
CA LEU A 235 -11.02 9.56 19.30
C LEU A 235 -11.73 8.85 18.14
N THR A 236 -12.07 9.58 17.06
CA THR A 236 -12.64 9.00 15.84
C THR A 236 -11.74 7.93 15.26
N ARG A 237 -10.43 8.20 15.14
CA ARG A 237 -9.47 7.22 14.60
C ARG A 237 -9.34 5.98 15.50
N VAL A 238 -9.34 6.17 16.82
CA VAL A 238 -9.27 5.06 17.78
C VAL A 238 -10.53 4.19 17.71
N ILE A 239 -11.72 4.80 17.67
CA ILE A 239 -12.99 4.07 17.57
C ILE A 239 -13.07 3.31 16.25
N ILE A 240 -12.77 3.96 15.13
CA ILE A 240 -12.77 3.30 13.81
C ILE A 240 -11.78 2.13 13.80
N LEU A 241 -10.58 2.30 14.34
CA LEU A 241 -9.60 1.22 14.44
C LEU A 241 -10.13 0.04 15.27
N ALA A 242 -10.78 0.30 16.40
CA ALA A 242 -11.38 -0.74 17.23
C ALA A 242 -12.49 -1.49 16.48
N ILE A 243 -13.35 -0.79 15.75
CA ILE A 243 -14.41 -1.38 14.93
C ILE A 243 -13.80 -2.20 13.79
N ASP A 244 -12.76 -1.70 13.12
CA ASP A 244 -12.08 -2.39 12.02
C ASP A 244 -11.46 -3.72 12.50
N ILE A 245 -10.78 -3.71 13.65
CA ILE A 245 -10.23 -4.93 14.27
C ILE A 245 -11.35 -5.92 14.62
N ALA A 246 -12.43 -5.44 15.25
CA ALA A 246 -13.55 -6.30 15.66
C ALA A 246 -14.26 -6.93 14.45
N LEU A 247 -14.50 -6.15 13.40
CA LEU A 247 -15.14 -6.64 12.18
C LEU A 247 -14.23 -7.61 11.41
N ALA A 248 -12.94 -7.29 11.29
CA ALA A 248 -11.95 -8.18 10.70
C ALA A 248 -11.87 -9.51 11.46
N ALA A 249 -11.89 -9.47 12.79
CA ALA A 249 -11.92 -10.67 13.63
C ALA A 249 -13.19 -11.50 13.40
N ALA A 250 -14.36 -10.85 13.37
CA ALA A 250 -15.64 -11.53 13.15
C ALA A 250 -15.68 -12.21 11.78
N ILE A 251 -15.31 -11.50 10.72
CA ILE A 251 -15.23 -12.04 9.35
C ILE A 251 -14.25 -13.21 9.29
N TYR A 252 -13.07 -13.06 9.89
CA TYR A 252 -12.07 -14.12 9.93
C TYR A 252 -12.61 -15.38 10.61
N ILE A 253 -13.22 -15.25 11.79
CA ILE A 253 -13.76 -16.40 12.55
C ILE A 253 -14.87 -17.10 11.77
N VAL A 254 -15.81 -16.33 11.21
CA VAL A 254 -16.93 -16.87 10.43
C VAL A 254 -16.43 -17.58 9.17
N LEU A 255 -15.60 -16.92 8.35
CA LEU A 255 -15.11 -17.50 7.12
C LEU A 255 -14.17 -18.68 7.36
N LYS A 256 -13.34 -18.64 8.40
CA LYS A 256 -12.49 -19.79 8.77
C LYS A 256 -13.32 -21.04 9.09
N LYS A 257 -14.48 -20.85 9.73
CA LYS A 257 -15.38 -21.95 10.10
C LYS A 257 -16.20 -22.45 8.91
N PHE A 258 -16.80 -21.56 8.13
CA PHE A 258 -17.81 -21.92 7.12
C PHE A 258 -17.30 -21.92 5.67
N ALA A 259 -16.28 -21.12 5.36
CA ALA A 259 -15.78 -20.94 4.00
C ALA A 259 -14.25 -20.71 3.96
N PRO A 260 -13.42 -21.66 4.43
CA PRO A 260 -11.97 -21.47 4.55
C PRO A 260 -11.29 -21.21 3.20
N LYS A 261 -11.81 -21.77 2.10
CA LYS A 261 -11.34 -21.46 0.73
C LYS A 261 -11.66 -20.02 0.33
N GLY A 262 -12.81 -19.50 0.75
CA GLY A 262 -13.21 -18.10 0.55
C GLY A 262 -12.31 -17.14 1.31
N LEU A 263 -12.01 -17.46 2.59
CA LEU A 263 -11.04 -16.71 3.37
C LEU A 263 -9.68 -16.64 2.66
N ASN A 264 -9.16 -17.79 2.20
CA ASN A 264 -7.90 -17.86 1.46
C ASN A 264 -7.90 -17.01 0.19
N ALA A 265 -9.01 -17.01 -0.56
CA ALA A 265 -9.15 -16.19 -1.76
C ALA A 265 -9.18 -14.68 -1.41
N LEU A 266 -9.78 -14.32 -0.28
CA LEU A 266 -9.88 -12.93 0.20
C LEU A 266 -8.60 -12.41 0.85
N THR A 267 -7.78 -13.27 1.46
CA THR A 267 -6.55 -12.89 2.17
C THR A 267 -5.28 -13.20 1.38
N GLY A 268 -5.39 -13.99 0.30
CA GLY A 268 -4.26 -14.43 -0.51
C GLY A 268 -3.41 -15.49 0.18
N SER A 269 -4.06 -16.38 0.93
CA SER A 269 -3.44 -17.42 1.78
C SER A 269 -2.52 -16.87 2.87
N ARG A 270 -2.83 -15.68 3.37
CA ARG A 270 -2.19 -15.08 4.56
C ARG A 270 -3.03 -15.45 5.79
N ASP A 271 -3.10 -16.75 6.07
CA ASP A 271 -3.94 -17.34 7.14
C ASP A 271 -3.16 -17.73 8.39
#